data_AF-A0AAV4MBK0-F1
#
_entry.id   AF-A0AAV4MBK0-F1
#
_cell.length_a   1.000
_cell.length_b   1.000
_cell.length_c   1.000
_cell.angle_alpha   90.00
_cell.angle_beta   90.00
_cell.angle_gamma   90.00
#
_symmetry.space_group_name_H-M   'P 1'
#
loop_
_entity.id
_entity.type
_entity.pdbx_description
1 polymer ?
#
loop_
_entity_poly.entity_id
_entity_poly.type
_entity_poly.pdbx_seq_one_letter_code
_entity_poly.pdbx_strand_id
1 'polypeptide(L)'
;MLLCCLGVLLLMQGPTLQFSLADNSLVATPDNEASAIPYFETVLDPNDKLHLYWTVDYDEQTVTFELRARVPDHDWIGIGFSDRGEITNADLCILWTDKKRKNRFQDAYTDETGFVSVDDHDDCHLLSMKRRGFISRFAWSRKFDTCDKQDYYIEDGTTHVVYAVGRGPIRRLDGINLSKERHGFQRVQLLKNVIPNPPFPEDTKTLTIHNNKVAVPNVETTYWCTLHRLPPNFEDKNHVIQYSSAIQEGSEGLVHHMEVFHCEVDAHKKLPFWNGPCTSPEKPKILEACKRVLAAWAMGALPFTYPEEAGLPIGGPSFSRYVMLEVHYNNPELKAGVIDSSGITLTYTPSLREHDAGVMELGLEYTNKMAIPPRQPDFALTGYCVAECTRVGFPAEGIVIFGSQLHTHLTGIKVYTKHIRGSEELPELNRDNHYSTHFQEIRRLKRKVRVYPGDSLLTTCHYCTSDRENITLGGFAISDEMCVNYVHYYPKMDLEVCKSSIDTKVLKSYFRYMKQYNDEETSGSKEVDENYKSIHWSQANADFLHHLYSNAPLSMQCNQSSGDRFPGFWYGTPKTEILYPLPLPKRRCPNIMCSSKNDNDEDADDNDVE
;
A
#
# COMPACT_ATOMS: atom_id res chain seq x y z
N MET A 1 -51.56 40.12 -36.47
CA MET A 1 -50.16 40.59 -36.66
C MET A 1 -49.40 40.19 -35.41
N LEU A 2 -48.64 39.09 -35.48
CA LEU A 2 -47.15 39.04 -35.48
C LEU A 2 -46.55 39.42 -34.11
N LEU A 3 -45.57 38.76 -33.48
CA LEU A 3 -44.79 37.53 -33.67
C LEU A 3 -43.78 37.50 -32.48
N CYS A 4 -43.36 36.31 -32.02
CA CYS A 4 -42.09 36.00 -31.30
C CYS A 4 -41.83 36.60 -29.89
N CYS A 5 -41.16 35.95 -28.93
CA CYS A 5 -40.47 34.66 -28.86
C CYS A 5 -40.27 34.28 -27.37
N LEU A 6 -40.14 32.97 -27.12
CA LEU A 6 -39.94 32.31 -25.83
C LEU A 6 -38.69 32.78 -25.06
N GLY A 7 -38.84 32.97 -23.74
CA GLY A 7 -37.75 32.96 -22.76
C GLY A 7 -37.71 31.60 -22.04
N VAL A 8 -36.65 30.84 -22.27
CA VAL A 8 -36.38 29.51 -21.69
C VAL A 8 -35.88 29.66 -20.25
N LEU A 9 -36.53 28.98 -19.30
CA LEU A 9 -35.97 28.69 -17.98
C LEU A 9 -34.79 27.72 -18.15
N LEU A 10 -33.57 28.14 -17.79
CA LEU A 10 -32.46 27.21 -17.58
C LEU A 10 -32.68 26.46 -16.25
N LEU A 11 -33.10 25.20 -16.34
CA LEU A 11 -32.88 24.20 -15.29
C LEU A 11 -31.44 23.71 -15.43
N MET A 12 -30.58 23.97 -14.44
CA MET A 12 -29.28 23.32 -14.34
C MET A 12 -29.50 21.85 -13.95
N GLN A 13 -29.47 20.97 -14.95
CA GLN A 13 -29.33 19.53 -14.76
C GLN A 13 -27.83 19.21 -14.73
N GLY A 14 -27.35 18.64 -13.62
CA GLY A 14 -26.05 17.97 -13.57
C GLY A 14 -26.02 16.75 -14.49
N PRO A 15 -24.83 16.19 -14.79
CA PRO A 15 -24.71 15.10 -15.75
C PRO A 15 -25.44 13.85 -15.22
N THR A 16 -26.51 13.46 -15.92
CA THR A 16 -27.20 12.19 -15.72
C THR A 16 -26.39 11.05 -16.32
N LEU A 17 -25.96 10.10 -15.49
CA LEU A 17 -25.51 8.77 -15.93
C LEU A 17 -26.68 8.07 -16.66
N GLN A 18 -26.51 7.77 -17.95
CA GLN A 18 -27.48 6.96 -18.71
C GLN A 18 -26.87 5.61 -19.13
N PHE A 19 -27.58 4.52 -18.78
CA PHE A 19 -27.31 3.17 -19.27
C PHE A 19 -27.76 3.04 -20.73
N SER A 20 -26.84 2.70 -21.65
CA SER A 20 -27.21 2.32 -23.03
C SER A 20 -27.61 0.84 -23.10
N LEU A 21 -28.86 0.58 -23.47
CA LEU A 21 -29.48 -0.75 -23.61
C LEU A 21 -29.03 -1.51 -24.89
N ALA A 22 -28.07 -1.00 -25.66
CA ALA A 22 -27.75 -1.58 -26.98
C ALA A 22 -26.56 -2.55 -27.00
N ASP A 23 -25.54 -2.42 -26.13
CA ASP A 23 -24.37 -3.33 -26.18
C ASP A 23 -23.69 -3.69 -24.83
N ASN A 24 -24.32 -3.34 -23.70
CA ASN A 24 -24.14 -4.06 -22.43
C ASN A 24 -22.67 -4.28 -21.96
N SER A 25 -21.83 -3.28 -22.16
CA SER A 25 -20.48 -3.08 -21.62
C SER A 25 -20.45 -1.81 -20.76
N LEU A 26 -19.50 -1.70 -19.84
CA LEU A 26 -19.09 -0.37 -19.34
C LEU A 26 -18.35 0.29 -20.51
N VAL A 27 -19.10 0.96 -21.38
CA VAL A 27 -18.51 1.83 -22.41
C VAL A 27 -18.89 3.24 -22.02
N ALA A 28 -17.87 4.03 -21.67
CA ALA A 28 -17.94 5.46 -21.87
C ALA A 28 -18.09 5.66 -23.39
N THR A 29 -19.30 5.92 -23.87
CA THR A 29 -19.47 6.43 -25.22
C THR A 29 -18.84 7.82 -25.24
N PRO A 30 -17.88 8.10 -26.14
CA PRO A 30 -17.17 9.37 -26.13
C PRO A 30 -18.04 10.45 -26.75
N ASP A 31 -18.89 11.08 -25.93
CA ASP A 31 -19.25 12.47 -26.15
C ASP A 31 -18.22 13.29 -25.36
N ASN A 32 -17.14 13.63 -26.04
CA ASN A 32 -15.86 14.15 -25.53
C ASN A 32 -15.03 13.16 -24.70
N GLU A 33 -13.83 12.85 -25.19
CA GLU A 33 -12.72 12.17 -24.47
C GLU A 33 -12.34 12.84 -23.13
N ALA A 34 -12.99 13.95 -22.75
CA ALA A 34 -12.79 14.67 -21.50
C ALA A 34 -13.65 14.17 -20.31
N SER A 35 -14.55 13.18 -20.47
CA SER A 35 -15.49 12.79 -19.39
C SER A 35 -15.67 11.28 -19.13
N ALA A 36 -14.79 10.41 -19.62
CA ALA A 36 -14.86 8.99 -19.24
C ALA A 36 -14.52 8.82 -17.75
N ILE A 37 -15.49 8.33 -16.95
CA ILE A 37 -15.25 7.98 -15.55
C ILE A 37 -14.18 6.87 -15.52
N PRO A 38 -13.03 7.08 -14.86
CA PRO A 38 -12.02 6.05 -14.77
C PRO A 38 -12.60 4.85 -14.01
N TYR A 39 -12.53 3.66 -14.63
CA TYR A 39 -12.78 2.41 -13.94
C TYR A 39 -11.46 1.67 -13.72
N PHE A 40 -11.47 0.81 -12.72
CA PHE A 40 -10.33 -0.01 -12.33
C PHE A 40 -10.73 -1.48 -12.44
N GLU A 41 -9.77 -2.37 -12.66
CA GLU A 41 -10.02 -3.80 -12.76
C GLU A 41 -8.93 -4.63 -12.11
N THR A 42 -9.28 -5.84 -11.69
CA THR A 42 -8.34 -6.87 -11.23
C THR A 42 -8.91 -8.27 -11.44
N VAL A 43 -8.03 -9.25 -11.60
CA VAL A 43 -8.38 -10.67 -11.55
C VAL A 43 -8.30 -11.14 -10.10
N LEU A 44 -9.35 -11.78 -9.61
CA LEU A 44 -9.43 -12.25 -8.23
C LEU A 44 -8.87 -13.65 -8.04
N ASP A 45 -9.12 -14.57 -8.99
CA ASP A 45 -8.69 -15.97 -8.86
C ASP A 45 -7.57 -16.35 -9.85
N PRO A 46 -6.68 -17.29 -9.49
CA PRO A 46 -5.57 -17.70 -10.34
C PRO A 46 -5.96 -18.31 -11.70
N ASN A 47 -7.24 -18.68 -11.89
CA ASN A 47 -7.72 -19.32 -13.12
C ASN A 47 -8.45 -18.37 -14.07
N ASP A 48 -8.38 -17.05 -13.83
CA ASP A 48 -9.01 -16.05 -14.69
C ASP A 48 -10.54 -16.22 -14.81
N LYS A 49 -11.22 -16.67 -13.74
CA LYS A 49 -12.67 -16.91 -13.75
C LYS A 49 -13.45 -15.77 -13.11
N LEU A 50 -12.84 -14.99 -12.24
CA LEU A 50 -13.45 -13.94 -11.43
C LEU A 50 -12.71 -12.64 -11.69
N HIS A 51 -13.39 -11.70 -12.34
CA HIS A 51 -12.87 -10.38 -12.69
C HIS A 51 -13.68 -9.31 -11.99
N LEU A 52 -13.01 -8.52 -11.15
CA LEU A 52 -13.62 -7.41 -10.43
C LEU A 52 -13.30 -6.10 -11.15
N TYR A 53 -14.34 -5.30 -11.34
CA TYR A 53 -14.26 -3.94 -11.83
C TYR A 53 -14.82 -3.00 -10.77
N TRP A 54 -14.27 -1.80 -10.63
CA TRP A 54 -14.85 -0.80 -9.74
C TRP A 54 -14.61 0.63 -10.18
N THR A 55 -15.44 1.53 -9.66
CA THR A 55 -15.35 2.99 -9.77
C THR A 55 -15.54 3.61 -8.38
N VAL A 56 -14.95 4.79 -8.16
CA VAL A 56 -14.94 5.45 -6.85
C VAL A 56 -15.58 6.84 -6.98
N ASP A 57 -16.56 7.11 -6.14
CA ASP A 57 -17.16 8.43 -5.97
C ASP A 57 -16.76 8.98 -4.59
N TYR A 58 -15.95 10.04 -4.59
CA TYR A 58 -15.46 10.67 -3.35
C TYR A 58 -16.47 11.65 -2.74
N ASP A 59 -17.37 12.21 -3.55
CA ASP A 59 -18.39 13.14 -3.07
C ASP A 59 -19.49 12.37 -2.32
N GLU A 60 -19.94 11.25 -2.90
CA GLU A 60 -20.90 10.33 -2.29
C GLU A 60 -20.27 9.29 -1.34
N GLN A 61 -18.93 9.28 -1.24
CA GLN A 61 -18.16 8.31 -0.44
C GLN A 61 -18.59 6.85 -0.68
N THR A 62 -18.71 6.48 -1.96
CA THR A 62 -19.27 5.20 -2.41
C THR A 62 -18.37 4.54 -3.44
N VAL A 63 -18.23 3.21 -3.37
CA VAL A 63 -17.59 2.39 -4.40
C VAL A 63 -18.67 1.61 -5.13
N THR A 64 -18.66 1.67 -6.47
CA THR A 64 -19.52 0.83 -7.31
C THR A 64 -18.68 -0.26 -7.93
N PHE A 65 -19.10 -1.51 -7.72
CA PHE A 65 -18.42 -2.72 -8.17
C PHE A 65 -19.20 -3.42 -9.27
N GLU A 66 -18.48 -4.15 -10.10
CA GLU A 66 -19.02 -5.15 -11.01
C GLU A 66 -18.14 -6.40 -10.95
N LEU A 67 -18.74 -7.55 -10.66
CA LEU A 67 -18.08 -8.84 -10.75
C LEU A 67 -18.52 -9.58 -12.01
N ARG A 68 -17.56 -10.02 -12.81
CA ARG A 68 -17.75 -10.96 -13.92
C ARG A 68 -17.20 -12.32 -13.52
N ALA A 69 -18.07 -13.30 -13.39
CA ALA A 69 -17.74 -14.63 -12.92
C ALA A 69 -18.08 -15.70 -13.97
N ARG A 70 -17.10 -16.55 -14.29
CA ARG A 70 -17.25 -17.75 -15.13
C ARG A 70 -17.64 -18.95 -14.26
N VAL A 71 -18.88 -18.95 -13.78
CA VAL A 71 -19.46 -20.03 -12.95
C VAL A 71 -20.88 -20.38 -13.42
N PRO A 72 -21.36 -21.61 -13.16
CA PRO A 72 -22.75 -22.00 -13.44
C PRO A 72 -23.77 -21.03 -12.85
N ASP A 73 -24.86 -20.78 -13.59
CA ASP A 73 -25.91 -19.82 -13.24
C ASP A 73 -26.72 -20.12 -11.95
N HIS A 74 -26.50 -21.28 -11.34
CA HIS A 74 -27.15 -21.71 -10.10
C HIS A 74 -26.19 -21.79 -8.91
N ASP A 75 -24.89 -21.64 -9.14
CA ASP A 75 -23.89 -21.61 -8.09
C ASP A 75 -23.94 -20.27 -7.33
N TRP A 76 -23.46 -20.30 -6.09
CA TRP A 76 -23.39 -19.10 -5.27
C TRP A 76 -21.97 -18.52 -5.32
N ILE A 77 -21.89 -17.19 -5.21
CA ILE A 77 -20.65 -16.42 -5.27
C ILE A 77 -20.72 -15.37 -4.18
N GLY A 78 -19.77 -15.42 -3.24
CA GLY A 78 -19.54 -14.37 -2.26
C GLY A 78 -18.33 -13.54 -2.63
N ILE A 79 -18.43 -12.23 -2.41
CA ILE A 79 -17.34 -11.28 -2.57
C ILE A 79 -17.44 -10.23 -1.48
N GLY A 80 -16.31 -9.81 -0.94
CA GLY A 80 -16.28 -8.73 0.04
C GLY A 80 -14.89 -8.51 0.58
N PHE A 81 -14.76 -8.22 1.88
CA PHE A 81 -13.56 -7.66 2.45
C PHE A 81 -13.23 -8.25 3.82
N SER A 82 -11.95 -8.33 4.15
CA SER A 82 -11.49 -8.67 5.51
C SER A 82 -10.20 -7.93 5.85
N ASP A 83 -9.77 -7.99 7.11
CA ASP A 83 -8.58 -7.24 7.57
C ASP A 83 -7.32 -7.66 6.81
N ARG A 84 -7.04 -8.97 6.73
CA ARG A 84 -5.79 -9.51 6.14
C ARG A 84 -6.01 -10.54 5.03
N GLY A 85 -7.24 -10.69 4.54
CA GLY A 85 -7.59 -11.57 3.40
C GLY A 85 -8.10 -12.95 3.82
N GLU A 86 -8.27 -13.21 5.11
CA GLU A 86 -8.95 -14.39 5.61
C GLU A 86 -10.43 -14.36 5.23
N ILE A 87 -11.01 -15.54 4.97
CA ILE A 87 -12.45 -15.68 4.73
C ILE A 87 -13.27 -15.70 6.04
N THR A 88 -12.59 -15.70 7.19
CA THR A 88 -13.16 -15.55 8.53
C THR A 88 -13.21 -14.08 8.91
N ASN A 89 -14.17 -13.67 9.76
CA ASN A 89 -14.39 -12.26 10.10
C ASN A 89 -14.46 -11.35 8.86
N ALA A 90 -15.08 -11.85 7.78
CA ALA A 90 -15.19 -11.16 6.51
C ALA A 90 -16.60 -10.61 6.34
N ASP A 91 -16.69 -9.41 5.78
CA ASP A 91 -17.91 -8.74 5.32
C ASP A 91 -18.10 -9.09 3.84
N LEU A 92 -19.29 -9.53 3.43
CA LEU A 92 -19.55 -10.22 2.18
C LEU A 92 -20.92 -9.87 1.57
N CYS A 93 -20.90 -9.44 0.31
CA CYS A 93 -22.07 -9.46 -0.54
C CYS A 93 -22.17 -10.81 -1.27
N ILE A 94 -23.23 -11.59 -1.02
CA ILE A 94 -23.38 -12.95 -1.58
C ILE A 94 -24.54 -13.05 -2.56
N LEU A 95 -24.22 -13.43 -3.80
CA LEU A 95 -25.18 -13.79 -4.84
C LEU A 95 -25.43 -15.30 -4.86
N TRP A 96 -26.65 -15.75 -4.57
CA TRP A 96 -27.00 -17.17 -4.52
C TRP A 96 -28.37 -17.48 -5.14
N THR A 97 -28.60 -18.74 -5.49
CA THR A 97 -29.88 -19.22 -6.04
C THR A 97 -30.57 -20.13 -5.04
N ASP A 98 -31.84 -19.86 -4.73
CA ASP A 98 -32.62 -20.69 -3.82
C ASP A 98 -33.17 -21.96 -4.50
N LYS A 99 -33.69 -22.91 -3.71
CA LYS A 99 -34.30 -24.15 -4.23
C LYS A 99 -35.48 -23.92 -5.19
N LYS A 100 -36.09 -22.73 -5.19
CA LYS A 100 -37.15 -22.33 -6.11
C LYS A 100 -36.60 -21.66 -7.38
N ARG A 101 -35.28 -21.71 -7.60
CA ARG A 101 -34.57 -21.10 -8.74
C ARG A 101 -34.66 -19.56 -8.77
N LYS A 102 -34.91 -18.92 -7.62
CA LYS A 102 -34.86 -17.47 -7.50
C LYS A 102 -33.48 -17.03 -7.05
N ASN A 103 -32.89 -16.07 -7.77
CA ASN A 103 -31.64 -15.44 -7.37
C ASN A 103 -31.89 -14.44 -6.22
N ARG A 104 -30.95 -14.40 -5.29
CA ARG A 104 -30.93 -13.52 -4.12
C ARG A 104 -29.54 -12.92 -3.99
N PHE A 105 -29.48 -11.64 -3.64
CA PHE A 105 -28.27 -10.93 -3.28
C PHE A 105 -28.49 -10.43 -1.87
N GLN A 106 -27.58 -10.76 -0.96
CA GLN A 106 -27.72 -10.44 0.45
C GLN A 106 -26.36 -10.04 1.01
N ASP A 107 -26.42 -9.07 1.90
CA ASP A 107 -25.35 -8.75 2.81
C ASP A 107 -25.20 -9.84 3.89
N ALA A 108 -23.97 -10.13 4.25
CA ALA A 108 -23.62 -11.21 5.14
C ALA A 108 -22.20 -11.03 5.67
N TYR A 109 -21.92 -11.64 6.81
CA TYR A 109 -20.58 -11.70 7.36
C TYR A 109 -20.22 -13.13 7.79
N THR A 110 -18.93 -13.40 7.96
CA THR A 110 -18.45 -14.64 8.57
C THR A 110 -17.93 -14.41 9.98
N ASP A 111 -18.11 -15.41 10.84
CA ASP A 111 -17.48 -15.44 12.15
C ASP A 111 -16.01 -15.87 12.10
N GLU A 112 -15.37 -15.98 13.27
CA GLU A 112 -13.98 -16.41 13.44
C GLU A 112 -13.71 -17.84 12.93
N THR A 113 -14.75 -18.65 12.74
CA THR A 113 -14.67 -20.02 12.23
C THR A 113 -15.13 -20.17 10.78
N GLY A 114 -15.55 -19.06 10.16
CA GLY A 114 -15.93 -18.97 8.75
C GLY A 114 -17.39 -19.33 8.46
N PHE A 115 -18.26 -19.42 9.47
CA PHE A 115 -19.70 -19.61 9.23
C PHE A 115 -20.37 -18.29 8.85
N VAL A 116 -21.18 -18.36 7.79
CA VAL A 116 -21.95 -17.22 7.30
C VAL A 116 -23.17 -16.96 8.16
N SER A 117 -23.39 -15.70 8.50
CA SER A 117 -24.64 -15.15 9.02
C SER A 117 -25.11 -14.03 8.08
N VAL A 118 -26.39 -14.02 7.74
CA VAL A 118 -26.98 -12.89 6.98
C VAL A 118 -27.00 -11.65 7.88
N ASP A 119 -26.62 -10.51 7.33
CA ASP A 119 -26.62 -9.25 8.08
C ASP A 119 -28.06 -8.70 8.23
N ASP A 120 -28.30 -8.04 9.37
CA ASP A 120 -29.56 -7.35 9.65
C ASP A 120 -29.65 -6.00 8.89
N HIS A 121 -28.52 -5.42 8.50
CA HIS A 121 -28.43 -4.25 7.61
C HIS A 121 -28.08 -4.71 6.18
N ASP A 122 -28.64 -4.04 5.17
CA ASP A 122 -28.37 -4.34 3.76
C ASP A 122 -27.54 -3.21 3.15
N ASP A 123 -26.22 -3.27 3.34
CA ASP A 123 -25.25 -2.30 2.85
C ASP A 123 -24.72 -2.66 1.44
N CYS A 124 -25.05 -3.87 0.97
CA CYS A 124 -24.79 -4.38 -0.37
C CYS A 124 -25.91 -4.05 -1.37
N HIS A 125 -25.98 -2.79 -1.84
CA HIS A 125 -27.05 -2.37 -2.75
C HIS A 125 -26.87 -2.90 -4.20
N LEU A 126 -27.64 -3.93 -4.58
CA LEU A 126 -27.62 -4.49 -5.93
C LEU A 126 -28.17 -3.51 -6.97
N LEU A 127 -27.35 -3.20 -7.98
CA LEU A 127 -27.70 -2.32 -9.10
C LEU A 127 -28.17 -3.10 -10.33
N SER A 128 -27.45 -4.18 -10.67
CA SER A 128 -27.80 -5.02 -11.81
C SER A 128 -27.30 -6.45 -11.65
N MET A 129 -28.01 -7.41 -12.25
CA MET A 129 -27.61 -8.83 -12.25
C MET A 129 -28.06 -9.50 -13.56
N LYS A 130 -27.14 -10.25 -14.17
CA LYS A 130 -27.39 -11.06 -15.36
C LYS A 130 -26.64 -12.39 -15.25
N ARG A 131 -27.37 -13.51 -15.33
CA ARG A 131 -26.81 -14.85 -15.40
C ARG A 131 -27.21 -15.51 -16.71
N ARG A 132 -26.25 -16.09 -17.45
CA ARG A 132 -26.49 -16.82 -18.71
C ARG A 132 -25.50 -17.97 -18.83
N GLY A 133 -25.98 -19.20 -18.66
CA GLY A 133 -25.16 -20.41 -18.77
C GLY A 133 -24.05 -20.45 -17.73
N PHE A 134 -22.79 -20.28 -18.17
CA PHE A 134 -21.61 -20.26 -17.30
C PHE A 134 -21.07 -18.85 -17.03
N ILE A 135 -21.82 -17.80 -17.37
CA ILE A 135 -21.40 -16.41 -17.16
C ILE A 135 -22.41 -15.74 -16.24
N SER A 136 -21.93 -15.27 -15.09
CA SER A 136 -22.67 -14.46 -14.13
C SER A 136 -22.02 -13.09 -14.04
N ARG A 137 -22.80 -12.02 -14.20
CA ARG A 137 -22.39 -10.63 -14.03
C ARG A 137 -23.33 -9.95 -13.05
N PHE A 138 -22.80 -9.30 -12.04
CA PHE A 138 -23.60 -8.48 -11.14
C PHE A 138 -22.82 -7.26 -10.68
N ALA A 139 -23.54 -6.16 -10.51
CA ALA A 139 -23.00 -4.88 -10.06
C ALA A 139 -23.75 -4.41 -8.82
N TRP A 140 -23.02 -3.87 -7.86
CA TRP A 140 -23.55 -3.38 -6.60
C TRP A 140 -22.76 -2.15 -6.15
N SER A 141 -23.33 -1.34 -5.27
CA SER A 141 -22.65 -0.20 -4.65
C SER A 141 -22.60 -0.38 -3.14
N ARG A 142 -21.51 0.12 -2.53
CA ARG A 142 -21.30 0.09 -1.08
C ARG A 142 -20.62 1.39 -0.64
N LYS A 143 -21.01 1.93 0.53
CA LYS A 143 -20.37 3.12 1.11
C LYS A 143 -18.98 2.80 1.65
N PHE A 144 -18.14 3.83 1.80
CA PHE A 144 -16.84 3.68 2.46
C PHE A 144 -17.01 3.29 3.94
N ASP A 145 -17.98 3.95 4.60
CA ASP A 145 -18.42 3.66 5.96
C ASP A 145 -19.92 3.35 5.92
N THR A 146 -20.28 2.13 6.29
CA THR A 146 -21.68 1.68 6.38
C THR A 146 -22.29 1.96 7.74
N CYS A 147 -21.47 2.29 8.73
CA CYS A 147 -21.84 2.49 10.13
C CYS A 147 -22.32 1.23 10.88
N ASP A 148 -22.28 0.06 10.23
CA ASP A 148 -22.28 -1.21 10.92
C ASP A 148 -20.92 -1.44 11.59
N LYS A 149 -20.93 -2.18 12.70
CA LYS A 149 -19.74 -2.68 13.41
C LYS A 149 -19.24 -4.01 12.86
N GLN A 150 -20.09 -4.76 12.17
CA GLN A 150 -19.78 -6.05 11.54
C GLN A 150 -19.08 -5.84 10.20
N ASP A 151 -19.24 -4.65 9.62
CA ASP A 151 -18.71 -4.27 8.33
C ASP A 151 -17.26 -3.78 8.31
N TYR A 152 -16.63 -4.05 7.17
CA TYR A 152 -15.31 -3.55 6.83
C TYR A 152 -15.34 -2.07 6.42
N TYR A 153 -14.61 -1.23 7.15
CA TYR A 153 -14.43 0.18 6.80
C TYR A 153 -13.44 0.35 5.64
N ILE A 154 -13.92 0.79 4.47
CA ILE A 154 -13.06 1.03 3.30
C ILE A 154 -12.35 2.38 3.47
N GLU A 155 -11.07 2.31 3.80
CA GLU A 155 -10.22 3.49 4.00
C GLU A 155 -9.04 3.57 3.02
N ASP A 156 -8.25 4.64 3.14
CA ASP A 156 -7.01 4.79 2.40
C ASP A 156 -6.01 3.71 2.79
N GLY A 157 -5.48 3.00 1.80
CA GLY A 157 -4.63 1.86 2.06
C GLY A 157 -4.80 0.74 1.06
N THR A 158 -4.26 -0.40 1.45
CA THR A 158 -4.54 -1.69 0.86
C THR A 158 -5.93 -2.15 1.31
N THR A 159 -6.64 -2.84 0.45
CA THR A 159 -7.88 -3.54 0.76
C THR A 159 -7.69 -5.00 0.37
N HIS A 160 -8.00 -5.92 1.28
CA HIS A 160 -7.99 -7.35 1.01
C HIS A 160 -9.40 -7.76 0.55
N VAL A 161 -9.56 -7.95 -0.75
CA VAL A 161 -10.81 -8.41 -1.35
C VAL A 161 -10.85 -9.92 -1.27
N VAL A 162 -11.83 -10.47 -0.56
CA VAL A 162 -12.03 -11.91 -0.43
C VAL A 162 -13.13 -12.38 -1.38
N TYR A 163 -13.01 -13.62 -1.85
CA TYR A 163 -14.03 -14.26 -2.65
C TYR A 163 -14.25 -15.71 -2.21
N ALA A 164 -15.48 -16.19 -2.39
CA ALA A 164 -15.83 -17.59 -2.19
C ALA A 164 -16.84 -18.05 -3.25
N VAL A 165 -16.72 -19.30 -3.68
CA VAL A 165 -17.63 -19.91 -4.65
C VAL A 165 -17.99 -21.31 -4.18
N GLY A 166 -19.27 -21.67 -4.27
CA GLY A 166 -19.71 -23.03 -4.01
C GLY A 166 -20.96 -23.41 -4.78
N ARG A 167 -21.34 -24.69 -4.64
CA ARG A 167 -22.42 -25.28 -5.44
C ARG A 167 -23.79 -24.82 -4.97
N GLY A 168 -24.66 -24.49 -5.91
CA GLY A 168 -26.08 -24.26 -5.66
C GLY A 168 -26.99 -25.15 -6.50
N PRO A 169 -28.32 -24.95 -6.44
CA PRO A 169 -29.04 -24.05 -5.55
C PRO A 169 -29.01 -24.51 -4.08
N ILE A 170 -28.99 -23.55 -3.15
CA ILE A 170 -28.96 -23.79 -1.69
C ILE A 170 -30.31 -23.48 -1.03
N ARG A 171 -30.54 -23.96 0.21
CA ARG A 171 -31.81 -23.72 0.94
C ARG A 171 -31.81 -22.36 1.66
N ARG A 172 -30.69 -22.03 2.30
CA ARG A 172 -30.45 -20.81 3.07
C ARG A 172 -28.95 -20.52 3.00
N LEU A 173 -28.59 -19.27 3.25
CA LEU A 173 -27.19 -18.83 3.32
C LEU A 173 -26.58 -19.11 4.71
N ASP A 174 -27.37 -18.91 5.77
CA ASP A 174 -26.91 -19.09 7.16
C ASP A 174 -26.36 -20.49 7.43
N GLY A 175 -25.19 -20.52 8.06
CA GLY A 175 -24.52 -21.75 8.50
C GLY A 175 -23.71 -22.46 7.41
N ILE A 176 -23.54 -21.86 6.23
CA ILE A 176 -22.50 -22.31 5.29
C ILE A 176 -21.15 -21.95 5.88
N ASN A 177 -20.20 -22.91 5.87
CA ASN A 177 -18.83 -22.64 6.29
C ASN A 177 -17.97 -22.37 5.06
N LEU A 178 -17.59 -21.10 4.85
CA LEU A 178 -16.82 -20.70 3.66
C LEU A 178 -15.40 -21.22 3.67
N SER A 179 -14.80 -21.47 4.84
CA SER A 179 -13.46 -22.07 4.99
C SER A 179 -13.37 -23.50 4.46
N LYS A 180 -14.51 -24.15 4.19
CA LYS A 180 -14.59 -25.49 3.55
C LYS A 180 -14.89 -25.43 2.06
N GLU A 181 -15.08 -24.25 1.50
CA GLU A 181 -15.47 -24.02 0.12
C GLU A 181 -14.28 -23.46 -0.68
N ARG A 182 -14.45 -23.29 -1.99
CA ARG A 182 -13.39 -22.68 -2.81
C ARG A 182 -13.37 -21.17 -2.58
N HIS A 183 -12.40 -20.71 -1.81
CA HIS A 183 -12.20 -19.30 -1.51
C HIS A 183 -10.78 -18.84 -1.84
N GLY A 184 -10.56 -17.53 -1.78
CA GLY A 184 -9.26 -16.89 -1.93
C GLY A 184 -9.39 -15.40 -1.70
N PHE A 185 -8.31 -14.67 -1.91
CA PHE A 185 -8.32 -13.22 -1.79
C PHE A 185 -7.35 -12.58 -2.77
N GLN A 186 -7.54 -11.29 -3.01
CA GLN A 186 -6.65 -10.45 -3.79
C GLN A 186 -6.45 -9.11 -3.09
N ARG A 187 -5.23 -8.56 -3.17
CA ARG A 187 -4.92 -7.23 -2.62
C ARG A 187 -5.08 -6.17 -3.70
N VAL A 188 -5.77 -5.09 -3.37
CA VAL A 188 -5.95 -3.94 -4.24
C VAL A 188 -5.90 -2.65 -3.43
N GLN A 189 -5.73 -1.51 -4.09
CA GLN A 189 -6.14 -0.23 -3.52
C GLN A 189 -7.51 0.10 -4.11
N LEU A 190 -8.58 0.09 -3.31
CA LEU A 190 -9.91 0.47 -3.81
C LEU A 190 -10.01 1.97 -4.03
N LEU A 191 -9.61 2.77 -3.03
CA LEU A 191 -9.67 4.23 -3.06
C LEU A 191 -8.50 4.83 -3.85
N LYS A 192 -8.49 4.62 -5.17
CA LYS A 192 -7.47 5.14 -6.09
C LYS A 192 -7.62 6.64 -6.35
N ASN A 193 -6.54 7.24 -6.84
CA ASN A 193 -6.53 8.61 -7.31
C ASN A 193 -7.24 8.69 -8.67
N VAL A 194 -8.39 9.39 -8.71
CA VAL A 194 -9.24 9.53 -9.91
C VAL A 194 -8.87 10.73 -10.79
N ILE A 195 -7.86 11.51 -10.40
CA ILE A 195 -7.39 12.64 -11.22
C ILE A 195 -6.79 12.08 -12.52
N PRO A 196 -7.12 12.62 -13.70
CA PRO A 196 -6.51 12.17 -14.95
C PRO A 196 -4.99 12.29 -14.94
N ASN A 197 -4.31 11.44 -15.72
CA ASN A 197 -2.88 11.59 -15.95
C ASN A 197 -2.61 12.84 -16.82
N PRO A 198 -1.50 13.55 -16.58
CA PRO A 198 -1.12 14.67 -17.43
C PRO A 198 -0.80 14.19 -18.85
N PRO A 199 -0.99 15.05 -19.87
CA PRO A 199 -0.65 14.71 -21.25
C PRO A 199 0.85 14.44 -21.40
N PHE A 200 1.19 13.58 -22.36
CA PHE A 200 2.58 13.28 -22.70
C PHE A 200 3.04 14.17 -23.86
N PRO A 201 4.27 14.70 -23.80
CA PRO A 201 4.87 15.40 -24.94
C PRO A 201 4.93 14.51 -26.20
N GLU A 202 4.84 15.12 -27.39
CA GLU A 202 4.85 14.38 -28.67
C GLU A 202 6.15 13.60 -28.93
N ASP A 203 7.26 14.03 -28.32
CA ASP A 203 8.58 13.40 -28.45
C ASP A 203 8.84 12.27 -27.44
N THR A 204 7.78 11.82 -26.76
CA THR A 204 7.83 10.72 -25.79
C THR A 204 8.27 9.40 -26.44
N LYS A 205 9.12 8.66 -25.73
CA LYS A 205 9.68 7.37 -26.13
C LYS A 205 9.51 6.35 -25.00
N THR A 206 9.63 5.07 -25.33
CA THR A 206 9.59 3.98 -24.35
C THR A 206 10.88 3.18 -24.35
N LEU A 207 11.24 2.64 -23.18
CA LEU A 207 12.30 1.67 -22.98
C LEU A 207 11.82 0.58 -22.03
N THR A 208 11.82 -0.67 -22.48
CA THR A 208 11.50 -1.81 -21.61
C THR A 208 12.79 -2.43 -21.08
N ILE A 209 12.89 -2.52 -19.76
CA ILE A 209 13.95 -3.21 -19.01
C ILE A 209 13.34 -4.51 -18.52
N HIS A 210 13.74 -5.64 -19.08
CA HIS A 210 13.11 -6.92 -18.82
C HIS A 210 14.09 -8.08 -18.72
N ASN A 211 13.65 -9.14 -18.06
CA ASN A 211 14.36 -10.41 -18.06
C ASN A 211 14.38 -11.04 -19.45
N ASN A 212 15.33 -11.94 -19.69
CA ASN A 212 15.41 -12.71 -20.92
C ASN A 212 15.34 -14.21 -20.61
N LYS A 213 14.16 -14.79 -20.78
CA LYS A 213 13.87 -16.22 -20.64
C LYS A 213 14.39 -16.82 -19.33
N VAL A 214 14.07 -16.19 -18.20
CA VAL A 214 14.39 -16.71 -16.87
C VAL A 214 13.55 -17.96 -16.62
N ALA A 215 14.22 -19.07 -16.31
CA ALA A 215 13.53 -20.26 -15.81
C ALA A 215 13.21 -20.03 -14.34
N VAL A 216 11.93 -19.73 -14.04
CA VAL A 216 11.51 -19.43 -12.67
C VAL A 216 11.67 -20.70 -11.82
N PRO A 217 12.42 -20.64 -10.70
CA PRO A 217 12.58 -21.80 -9.82
C PRO A 217 11.24 -22.29 -9.26
N ASN A 218 11.13 -23.61 -9.06
CA ASN A 218 9.96 -24.27 -8.48
C ASN A 218 9.98 -24.22 -6.94
N VAL A 219 10.26 -23.05 -6.38
CA VAL A 219 10.22 -22.76 -4.95
C VAL A 219 9.25 -21.62 -4.70
N GLU A 220 8.71 -21.54 -3.49
CA GLU A 220 7.64 -20.61 -3.13
C GLU A 220 7.99 -19.14 -3.43
N THR A 221 9.22 -18.71 -3.17
CA THR A 221 9.63 -17.31 -3.33
C THR A 221 10.99 -17.23 -4.01
N THR A 222 11.09 -16.43 -5.08
CA THR A 222 12.37 -16.16 -5.76
C THR A 222 12.52 -14.66 -6.05
N TYR A 223 13.65 -14.08 -5.63
CA TYR A 223 14.08 -12.75 -6.05
C TYR A 223 15.18 -12.88 -7.10
N TRP A 224 14.93 -12.39 -8.30
CA TRP A 224 15.82 -12.55 -9.45
C TRP A 224 16.35 -11.20 -9.94
N CYS A 225 17.68 -11.07 -9.98
CA CYS A 225 18.36 -9.82 -10.33
C CYS A 225 19.06 -9.93 -11.68
N THR A 226 18.81 -8.98 -12.58
CA THR A 226 19.49 -8.86 -13.88
C THR A 226 20.06 -7.46 -14.10
N LEU A 227 21.35 -7.39 -14.46
CA LEU A 227 22.01 -6.12 -14.73
C LEU A 227 21.82 -5.71 -16.20
N HIS A 228 21.34 -4.50 -16.42
CA HIS A 228 21.09 -3.90 -17.72
C HIS A 228 21.94 -2.65 -17.93
N ARG A 229 22.19 -2.32 -19.19
CA ARG A 229 22.85 -1.07 -19.59
C ARG A 229 21.92 -0.27 -20.48
N LEU A 230 21.64 0.97 -20.09
CA LEU A 230 20.80 1.88 -20.86
C LEU A 230 21.45 2.21 -22.23
N PRO A 231 20.64 2.34 -23.29
CA PRO A 231 21.13 2.59 -24.64
C PRO A 231 21.81 3.97 -24.80
N PRO A 232 22.52 4.23 -25.93
CA PRO A 232 23.28 5.48 -26.15
C PRO A 232 22.49 6.78 -26.06
N ASN A 233 21.19 6.76 -26.30
CA ASN A 233 20.33 7.95 -26.15
C ASN A 233 20.18 8.45 -24.69
N PHE A 234 20.70 7.70 -23.71
CA PHE A 234 20.83 8.14 -22.32
C PHE A 234 22.21 8.73 -22.00
N GLU A 235 23.04 9.00 -23.02
CA GLU A 235 24.23 9.86 -22.86
C GLU A 235 23.82 11.31 -22.58
N ASP A 236 22.67 11.73 -23.11
CA ASP A 236 21.99 12.98 -22.75
C ASP A 236 20.98 12.77 -21.62
N LYS A 237 20.69 13.84 -20.88
CA LYS A 237 19.68 13.85 -19.82
C LYS A 237 18.29 13.79 -20.44
N ASN A 238 17.46 12.89 -19.92
CA ASN A 238 16.05 12.75 -20.24
C ASN A 238 15.23 12.77 -18.94
N HIS A 239 13.91 12.89 -19.07
CA HIS A 239 12.96 12.73 -17.97
C HIS A 239 12.10 11.49 -18.18
N VAL A 240 12.10 10.57 -17.20
CA VAL A 240 11.05 9.55 -17.10
C VAL A 240 9.79 10.23 -16.59
N ILE A 241 8.69 10.07 -17.33
CA ILE A 241 7.39 10.70 -17.03
C ILE A 241 6.31 9.68 -16.67
N GLN A 242 6.55 8.39 -16.94
CA GLN A 242 5.73 7.29 -16.47
C GLN A 242 6.55 6.00 -16.44
N TYR A 243 6.20 5.07 -15.57
CA TYR A 243 6.61 3.66 -15.72
C TYR A 243 5.43 2.72 -15.49
N SER A 244 5.47 1.57 -16.15
CA SER A 244 4.45 0.53 -16.08
C SER A 244 5.07 -0.86 -16.10
N SER A 245 4.29 -1.87 -15.72
CA SER A 245 4.71 -3.26 -15.90
C SER A 245 4.74 -3.68 -17.36
N ALA A 246 5.67 -4.57 -17.69
CA ALA A 246 5.70 -5.37 -18.90
C ALA A 246 5.72 -6.84 -18.48
N ILE A 247 4.54 -7.42 -18.24
CA ILE A 247 4.41 -8.81 -17.77
C ILE A 247 4.35 -9.76 -18.97
N GLN A 248 5.13 -10.84 -18.90
CA GLN A 248 5.07 -11.95 -19.84
C GLN A 248 3.72 -12.67 -19.73
N GLU A 249 3.04 -12.88 -20.85
CA GLU A 249 1.77 -13.62 -20.89
C GLU A 249 1.90 -14.99 -20.21
N GLY A 250 0.98 -15.29 -19.29
CA GLY A 250 0.97 -16.49 -18.46
C GLY A 250 1.76 -16.39 -17.15
N SER A 251 2.44 -15.25 -16.91
CA SER A 251 3.19 -14.98 -15.66
C SER A 251 2.49 -13.96 -14.75
N GLU A 252 1.29 -13.50 -15.08
CA GLU A 252 0.52 -12.50 -14.33
C GLU A 252 0.21 -12.93 -12.90
N GLY A 253 -0.03 -14.22 -12.68
CA GLY A 253 -0.26 -14.79 -11.35
C GLY A 253 1.02 -15.17 -10.60
N LEU A 254 2.20 -14.99 -11.21
CA LEU A 254 3.51 -15.41 -10.67
C LEU A 254 4.40 -14.22 -10.32
N VAL A 255 4.44 -13.21 -11.18
CA VAL A 255 5.22 -11.98 -10.95
C VAL A 255 4.48 -11.12 -9.94
N HIS A 256 5.08 -11.00 -8.77
CA HIS A 256 4.44 -10.40 -7.61
C HIS A 256 4.84 -8.93 -7.42
N HIS A 257 6.12 -8.61 -7.59
CA HIS A 257 6.59 -7.24 -7.74
C HIS A 257 7.88 -7.16 -8.56
N MET A 258 8.21 -5.97 -9.05
CA MET A 258 9.42 -5.68 -9.83
C MET A 258 9.98 -4.31 -9.45
N GLU A 259 11.30 -4.20 -9.40
CA GLU A 259 11.99 -2.93 -9.12
C GLU A 259 13.15 -2.71 -10.09
N VAL A 260 13.40 -1.46 -10.45
CA VAL A 260 14.56 -1.04 -11.23
C VAL A 260 15.41 -0.11 -10.38
N PHE A 261 16.63 -0.52 -10.08
CA PHE A 261 17.60 0.25 -9.33
C PHE A 261 18.66 0.89 -10.23
N HIS A 262 19.02 2.14 -9.97
CA HIS A 262 20.21 2.77 -10.54
C HIS A 262 21.48 2.33 -9.79
N CYS A 263 22.53 2.02 -10.54
CA CYS A 263 23.85 1.71 -10.00
C CYS A 263 24.68 2.98 -9.84
N GLU A 264 24.85 3.43 -8.60
CA GLU A 264 25.54 4.67 -8.24
C GLU A 264 27.06 4.49 -8.27
N VAL A 265 27.59 4.52 -9.49
CA VAL A 265 29.02 4.43 -9.77
C VAL A 265 29.45 5.52 -10.74
N ASP A 266 30.76 5.76 -10.85
CA ASP A 266 31.31 6.63 -11.88
C ASP A 266 30.78 6.26 -13.28
N ALA A 267 30.43 7.27 -14.09
CA ALA A 267 29.74 7.10 -15.36
C ALA A 267 30.51 6.25 -16.40
N HIS A 268 31.85 6.22 -16.30
CA HIS A 268 32.71 5.45 -17.19
C HIS A 268 33.08 4.07 -16.62
N LYS A 269 32.68 3.78 -15.38
CA LYS A 269 32.96 2.51 -14.73
C LYS A 269 32.14 1.38 -15.35
N LYS A 270 32.83 0.34 -15.79
CA LYS A 270 32.18 -0.88 -16.30
C LYS A 270 31.85 -1.81 -15.13
N LEU A 271 30.60 -2.26 -15.08
CA LEU A 271 30.14 -3.23 -14.08
C LEU A 271 30.15 -4.66 -14.64
N PRO A 272 30.44 -5.67 -13.81
CA PRO A 272 30.37 -7.07 -14.22
C PRO A 272 28.92 -7.47 -14.51
N PHE A 273 28.71 -8.29 -15.53
CA PHE A 273 27.38 -8.84 -15.83
C PHE A 273 26.83 -9.64 -14.65
N TRP A 274 25.52 -9.58 -14.45
CA TRP A 274 24.81 -10.37 -13.45
C TRP A 274 23.45 -10.79 -13.96
N ASN A 275 23.11 -12.06 -13.75
CA ASN A 275 21.81 -12.64 -13.99
C ASN A 275 21.65 -13.87 -13.10
N GLY A 276 20.85 -13.75 -12.04
CA GLY A 276 20.68 -14.82 -11.06
C GLY A 276 19.95 -14.34 -9.80
N PRO A 277 19.79 -15.24 -8.81
CA PRO A 277 19.16 -14.89 -7.54
C PRO A 277 19.83 -13.68 -6.88
N CYS A 278 19.03 -12.73 -6.40
CA CYS A 278 19.54 -11.46 -5.83
C CYS A 278 20.45 -11.68 -4.61
N THR A 279 20.20 -12.74 -3.85
CA THR A 279 20.92 -13.12 -2.63
C THR A 279 22.06 -14.12 -2.87
N SER A 280 22.38 -14.45 -4.13
CA SER A 280 23.45 -15.40 -4.43
C SER A 280 24.80 -14.89 -3.90
N PRO A 281 25.60 -15.71 -3.20
CA PRO A 281 26.94 -15.33 -2.76
C PRO A 281 27.91 -15.11 -3.93
N GLU A 282 27.55 -15.56 -5.13
CA GLU A 282 28.31 -15.34 -6.36
C GLU A 282 28.10 -13.92 -6.94
N LYS A 283 27.09 -13.16 -6.44
CA LYS A 283 26.83 -11.79 -6.87
C LYS A 283 28.03 -10.89 -6.56
N PRO A 284 28.62 -10.22 -7.57
CA PRO A 284 29.74 -9.33 -7.31
C PRO A 284 29.36 -8.20 -6.35
N LYS A 285 30.12 -8.05 -5.26
CA LYS A 285 29.88 -7.02 -4.21
C LYS A 285 29.74 -5.60 -4.75
N ILE A 286 30.41 -5.27 -5.85
CA ILE A 286 30.29 -3.95 -6.49
C ILE A 286 28.86 -3.60 -6.92
N LEU A 287 28.02 -4.61 -7.17
CA LEU A 287 26.62 -4.44 -7.55
C LEU A 287 25.73 -4.09 -6.36
N GLU A 288 26.23 -4.12 -5.13
CA GLU A 288 25.56 -3.54 -3.96
C GLU A 288 25.39 -2.01 -4.08
N ALA A 289 26.14 -1.37 -5.01
CA ALA A 289 25.92 0.03 -5.38
C ALA A 289 24.63 0.27 -6.18
N CYS A 290 23.96 -0.79 -6.67
CA CYS A 290 22.67 -0.71 -7.34
C CYS A 290 21.55 -0.74 -6.31
N LYS A 291 21.28 0.42 -5.68
CA LYS A 291 20.37 0.54 -4.54
C LYS A 291 19.35 1.68 -4.68
N ARG A 292 19.58 2.63 -5.59
CA ARG A 292 18.68 3.77 -5.77
C ARG A 292 17.49 3.37 -6.62
N VAL A 293 16.29 3.32 -6.04
CA VAL A 293 15.06 2.96 -6.76
C VAL A 293 14.71 4.00 -7.84
N LEU A 294 14.56 3.57 -9.09
CA LEU A 294 14.05 4.39 -10.20
C LEU A 294 12.56 4.12 -10.47
N ALA A 295 12.14 2.87 -10.36
CA ALA A 295 10.77 2.42 -10.55
C ALA A 295 10.50 1.18 -9.70
N ALA A 296 9.30 1.08 -9.14
CA ALA A 296 8.81 -0.10 -8.45
C ALA A 296 7.35 -0.35 -8.85
N TRP A 297 7.03 -1.61 -9.06
CA TRP A 297 5.70 -2.07 -9.45
C TRP A 297 5.33 -3.30 -8.64
N ALA A 298 4.07 -3.40 -8.21
CA ALA A 298 3.51 -4.57 -7.56
C ALA A 298 2.28 -5.07 -8.34
N MET A 299 1.93 -6.35 -8.19
CA MET A 299 0.77 -6.96 -8.84
C MET A 299 -0.48 -6.09 -8.69
N GLY A 300 -1.16 -5.78 -9.80
CA GLY A 300 -2.38 -4.95 -9.81
C GLY A 300 -2.14 -3.44 -9.78
N ALA A 301 -0.89 -2.97 -9.67
CA ALA A 301 -0.57 -1.56 -9.79
C ALA A 301 -0.74 -1.08 -11.24
N LEU A 302 -1.40 0.06 -11.40
CA LEU A 302 -1.49 0.77 -12.67
C LEU A 302 -0.18 1.51 -12.97
N PRO A 303 0.03 2.01 -14.21
CA PRO A 303 1.17 2.84 -14.53
C PRO A 303 1.28 4.04 -13.58
N PHE A 304 2.45 4.24 -12.99
CA PHE A 304 2.73 5.41 -12.17
C PHE A 304 3.16 6.55 -13.08
N THR A 305 2.39 7.64 -13.08
CA THR A 305 2.62 8.79 -13.95
C THR A 305 3.07 10.00 -13.14
N TYR A 306 4.19 10.59 -13.54
CA TYR A 306 4.74 11.80 -12.93
C TYR A 306 3.88 13.02 -13.28
N PRO A 307 3.77 14.01 -12.37
CA PRO A 307 2.98 15.22 -12.59
C PRO A 307 3.60 16.12 -13.68
N GLU A 308 2.81 16.92 -14.38
CA GLU A 308 3.25 17.75 -15.52
C GLU A 308 4.46 18.65 -15.19
N GLU A 309 4.58 19.07 -13.93
CA GLU A 309 5.66 19.94 -13.44
C GLU A 309 7.01 19.23 -13.34
N ALA A 310 7.04 17.89 -13.26
CA ALA A 310 8.26 17.16 -12.96
C ALA A 310 8.43 15.83 -13.71
N GLY A 311 9.68 15.45 -13.93
CA GLY A 311 10.07 14.13 -14.44
C GLY A 311 11.31 13.61 -13.72
N LEU A 312 11.45 12.29 -13.58
CA LEU A 312 12.62 11.70 -12.94
C LEU A 312 13.82 11.80 -13.89
N PRO A 313 14.91 12.49 -13.52
CA PRO A 313 16.06 12.63 -14.39
C PRO A 313 16.80 11.30 -14.58
N ILE A 314 17.05 10.94 -15.83
CA ILE A 314 17.77 9.72 -16.24
C ILE A 314 18.74 10.03 -17.37
N GLY A 315 19.93 9.42 -17.33
CA GLY A 315 20.99 9.70 -18.31
C GLY A 315 21.73 11.01 -18.06
N GLY A 316 22.63 11.35 -18.98
CA GLY A 316 23.53 12.49 -18.88
C GLY A 316 25.00 12.09 -18.66
N PRO A 317 25.96 13.03 -18.83
CA PRO A 317 27.39 12.72 -18.83
C PRO A 317 27.92 12.12 -17.52
N SER A 318 27.37 12.51 -16.38
CA SER A 318 27.76 12.01 -15.05
C SER A 318 26.89 10.84 -14.57
N PHE A 319 25.97 10.34 -15.40
CA PHE A 319 25.05 9.26 -15.04
C PHE A 319 25.60 7.91 -15.49
N SER A 320 25.86 7.01 -14.53
CA SER A 320 26.11 5.60 -14.86
C SER A 320 24.89 5.00 -15.55
N ARG A 321 25.07 4.48 -16.76
CA ARG A 321 23.99 3.86 -17.54
C ARG A 321 23.62 2.45 -17.06
N TYR A 322 24.15 1.98 -15.94
CA TYR A 322 23.82 0.67 -15.41
C TYR A 322 22.61 0.74 -14.49
N VAL A 323 21.66 -0.15 -14.73
CA VAL A 323 20.46 -0.34 -13.90
C VAL A 323 20.27 -1.82 -13.61
N MET A 324 19.79 -2.17 -12.41
CA MET A 324 19.49 -3.54 -12.00
C MET A 324 17.97 -3.72 -12.00
N LEU A 325 17.47 -4.73 -12.70
CA LEU A 325 16.08 -5.17 -12.58
C LEU A 325 16.02 -6.29 -11.54
N GLU A 326 15.17 -6.13 -10.54
CA GLU A 326 14.80 -7.16 -9.57
C GLU A 326 13.36 -7.58 -9.84
N VAL A 327 13.12 -8.90 -9.96
CA VAL A 327 11.78 -9.48 -10.11
C VAL A 327 11.54 -10.49 -8.99
N HIS A 328 10.48 -10.27 -8.22
CA HIS A 328 10.02 -11.19 -7.20
C HIS A 328 8.91 -12.08 -7.75
N TYR A 329 9.18 -13.38 -7.82
CA TYR A 329 8.21 -14.41 -8.16
C TYR A 329 7.64 -15.04 -6.89
N ASN A 330 6.31 -15.06 -6.78
CA ASN A 330 5.58 -15.78 -5.75
C ASN A 330 4.91 -17.01 -6.38
N ASN A 331 5.43 -18.21 -6.11
CA ASN A 331 5.05 -19.48 -6.72
C ASN A 331 4.53 -20.49 -5.67
N PRO A 332 3.43 -20.21 -4.96
CA PRO A 332 2.94 -21.07 -3.88
C PRO A 332 2.53 -22.47 -4.36
N GLU A 333 2.15 -22.61 -5.63
CA GLU A 333 1.81 -23.90 -6.25
C GLU A 333 3.06 -24.68 -6.73
N LEU A 334 4.26 -24.14 -6.56
CA LEU A 334 5.54 -24.75 -6.96
C LEU A 334 5.57 -25.17 -8.43
N LYS A 335 4.95 -24.37 -9.30
CA LYS A 335 4.87 -24.62 -10.75
C LYS A 335 6.29 -24.73 -11.32
N ALA A 336 6.54 -25.76 -12.12
CA ALA A 336 7.80 -25.99 -12.80
C ALA A 336 7.68 -25.67 -14.30
N GLY A 337 8.81 -25.31 -14.92
CA GLY A 337 8.88 -25.07 -16.37
C GLY A 337 8.32 -23.74 -16.84
N VAL A 338 8.03 -22.80 -15.92
CA VAL A 338 7.63 -21.44 -16.29
C VAL A 338 8.85 -20.66 -16.75
N ILE A 339 8.73 -20.05 -17.94
CA ILE A 339 9.75 -19.17 -18.52
C ILE A 339 9.21 -17.75 -18.53
N ASP A 340 9.89 -16.87 -17.80
CA ASP A 340 9.50 -15.47 -17.67
C ASP A 340 10.45 -14.53 -18.44
N SER A 341 9.90 -13.43 -18.94
CA SER A 341 10.64 -12.30 -19.54
C SER A 341 10.00 -10.97 -19.15
N SER A 342 9.45 -10.92 -17.93
CA SER A 342 8.79 -9.74 -17.38
C SER A 342 9.79 -8.66 -17.00
N GLY A 343 9.30 -7.43 -16.89
CA GLY A 343 10.08 -6.27 -16.53
C GLY A 343 9.28 -4.99 -16.40
N ILE A 344 9.95 -3.84 -16.45
CA ILE A 344 9.34 -2.51 -16.36
C ILE A 344 9.56 -1.75 -17.65
N THR A 345 8.50 -1.11 -18.16
CA THR A 345 8.58 -0.15 -19.26
C THR A 345 8.67 1.26 -18.68
N LEU A 346 9.72 1.99 -19.05
CA LEU A 346 9.91 3.40 -18.78
C LEU A 346 9.43 4.21 -19.98
N THR A 347 8.55 5.17 -19.73
CA THR A 347 8.12 6.18 -20.69
C THR A 347 8.88 7.47 -20.37
N TYR A 348 9.67 7.97 -21.32
CA TYR A 348 10.57 9.10 -21.13
C TYR A 348 10.54 10.11 -22.28
N THR A 349 10.98 11.34 -22.02
CA THR A 349 11.05 12.42 -23.02
C THR A 349 12.39 13.18 -22.90
N PRO A 350 12.98 13.62 -24.02
CA PRO A 350 14.08 14.58 -24.00
C PRO A 350 13.61 16.03 -23.74
N SER A 351 12.32 16.34 -23.94
CA SER A 351 11.72 17.61 -23.54
C SER A 351 11.54 17.63 -22.02
N LEU A 352 12.56 18.13 -21.32
CA LEU A 352 12.60 18.20 -19.87
C LEU A 352 11.44 19.05 -19.33
N ARG A 353 10.74 18.52 -18.33
CA ARG A 353 9.76 19.27 -17.53
C ARG A 353 10.46 20.30 -16.66
N GLU A 354 9.68 21.23 -16.10
CA GLU A 354 10.19 22.37 -15.32
C GLU A 354 11.11 21.93 -14.17
N HIS A 355 10.77 20.83 -13.50
CA HIS A 355 11.51 20.32 -12.36
C HIS A 355 12.03 18.90 -12.57
N ASP A 356 13.25 18.66 -12.08
CA ASP A 356 13.68 17.30 -11.79
C ASP A 356 12.90 16.79 -10.58
N ALA A 357 12.37 15.56 -10.68
CA ALA A 357 11.84 14.84 -9.54
C ALA A 357 12.99 14.16 -8.76
N GLY A 358 12.85 14.13 -7.44
CA GLY A 358 13.69 13.38 -6.52
C GLY A 358 12.90 12.30 -5.78
N VAL A 359 13.64 11.39 -5.14
CA VAL A 359 13.12 10.43 -4.18
C VAL A 359 13.88 10.66 -2.87
N MET A 360 13.16 10.72 -1.76
CA MET A 360 13.75 10.86 -0.42
C MET A 360 13.24 9.73 0.47
N GLU A 361 14.13 9.14 1.25
CA GLU A 361 13.81 8.10 2.21
C GLU A 361 13.49 8.70 3.58
N LEU A 362 12.29 8.41 4.08
CA LEU A 362 11.83 8.77 5.41
C LEU A 362 11.71 7.51 6.28
N GLY A 363 11.96 7.62 7.59
CA GLY A 363 11.70 6.53 8.54
C GLY A 363 12.90 6.15 9.39
N LEU A 364 13.10 4.85 9.60
CA LEU A 364 14.13 4.33 10.49
C LEU A 364 15.46 4.09 9.78
N GLU A 365 16.55 4.44 10.43
CA GLU A 365 17.92 4.09 10.01
C GLU A 365 18.08 2.55 9.94
N TYR A 366 18.77 2.05 8.92
CA TYR A 366 19.08 0.63 8.72
C TYR A 366 20.18 0.14 9.69
N THR A 367 19.86 0.12 10.98
CA THR A 367 20.75 -0.37 12.05
C THR A 367 19.97 -1.24 13.02
N ASN A 368 20.70 -2.12 13.70
CA ASN A 368 20.17 -2.98 14.75
C ASN A 368 19.78 -2.24 16.04
N LYS A 369 19.89 -0.90 16.10
CA LYS A 369 19.51 -0.11 17.28
C LYS A 369 18.01 -0.15 17.56
N MET A 370 17.22 -0.24 16.50
CA MET A 370 15.77 -0.39 16.57
C MET A 370 15.47 -1.89 16.40
N ALA A 371 14.68 -2.43 17.31
CA ALA A 371 14.39 -3.86 17.37
C ALA A 371 12.98 -4.10 17.90
N ILE A 372 12.38 -5.19 17.48
CA ILE A 372 11.01 -5.60 17.82
C ILE A 372 11.11 -6.90 18.64
N PRO A 373 10.66 -6.90 19.91
CA PRO A 373 10.59 -8.10 20.72
C PRO A 373 9.77 -9.21 20.04
N PRO A 374 10.04 -10.50 20.33
CA PRO A 374 9.21 -11.60 19.86
C PRO A 374 7.80 -11.56 20.49
N ARG A 375 6.86 -12.27 19.85
CA ARG A 375 5.49 -12.49 20.35
C ARG A 375 4.66 -11.21 20.55
N GLN A 376 4.94 -10.15 19.79
CA GLN A 376 4.16 -8.92 19.87
C GLN A 376 3.06 -8.92 18.80
N PRO A 377 1.78 -8.78 19.16
CA PRO A 377 0.69 -8.68 18.17
C PRO A 377 0.70 -7.34 17.44
N ASP A 378 1.14 -6.28 18.12
CA ASP A 378 1.33 -4.95 17.55
C ASP A 378 2.45 -4.23 18.32
N PHE A 379 3.56 -3.94 17.64
CA PHE A 379 4.66 -3.14 18.18
C PHE A 379 4.99 -2.00 17.21
N ALA A 380 4.87 -0.76 17.68
CA ALA A 380 5.09 0.42 16.85
C ALA A 380 6.53 0.94 16.95
N LEU A 381 7.10 1.30 15.80
CA LEU A 381 8.36 2.04 15.71
C LEU A 381 8.17 3.28 14.83
N THR A 382 8.69 4.43 15.30
CA THR A 382 8.60 5.70 14.58
C THR A 382 9.99 6.21 14.22
N GLY A 383 10.18 6.52 12.93
CA GLY A 383 11.31 7.27 12.42
C GLY A 383 10.95 8.72 12.14
N TYR A 384 11.92 9.61 12.27
CA TYR A 384 11.75 11.05 12.25
C TYR A 384 12.64 11.67 11.19
N CYS A 385 12.07 12.59 10.42
CA CYS A 385 12.77 13.64 9.71
C CYS A 385 12.47 14.95 10.44
N VAL A 386 13.42 15.41 11.25
CA VAL A 386 13.21 16.55 12.15
C VAL A 386 13.35 17.89 11.42
N ALA A 387 12.75 18.94 12.00
CA ALA A 387 12.78 20.31 11.50
C ALA A 387 14.18 20.84 11.22
N GLU A 388 15.19 20.43 12.00
CA GLU A 388 16.59 20.82 11.79
C GLU A 388 17.14 20.25 10.47
N CYS A 389 16.80 19.01 10.13
CA CYS A 389 17.25 18.38 8.89
C CYS A 389 16.53 18.98 7.67
N THR A 390 15.21 19.19 7.76
CA THR A 390 14.49 19.85 6.66
C THR A 390 14.96 21.30 6.48
N ARG A 391 15.32 22.01 7.55
CA ARG A 391 15.83 23.39 7.48
C ARG A 391 17.15 23.51 6.73
N VAL A 392 18.03 22.50 6.81
CA VAL A 392 19.31 22.51 6.08
C VAL A 392 19.23 21.84 4.71
N GLY A 393 18.33 20.87 4.54
CA GLY A 393 18.23 20.09 3.31
C GLY A 393 17.23 20.62 2.28
N PHE A 394 16.20 21.36 2.70
CA PHE A 394 15.12 21.79 1.80
C PHE A 394 15.40 23.19 1.22
N PRO A 395 14.95 23.44 -0.03
CA PRO A 395 14.98 24.79 -0.60
C PRO A 395 14.00 25.72 0.11
N ALA A 396 14.22 27.04 0.02
CA ALA A 396 13.44 28.05 0.75
C ALA A 396 11.94 28.01 0.42
N GLU A 397 11.60 27.73 -0.83
CA GLU A 397 10.24 27.57 -1.34
C GLU A 397 9.59 26.22 -0.98
N GLY A 398 10.34 25.32 -0.34
CA GLY A 398 9.93 23.96 0.01
C GLY A 398 9.85 23.02 -1.19
N ILE A 399 9.44 21.79 -0.91
CA ILE A 399 9.20 20.74 -1.90
C ILE A 399 7.72 20.40 -1.98
N VAL A 400 7.32 19.79 -3.08
CA VAL A 400 5.99 19.23 -3.32
C VAL A 400 6.12 17.72 -3.47
N ILE A 401 5.57 16.99 -2.51
CA ILE A 401 5.49 15.53 -2.54
C ILE A 401 4.21 15.14 -3.29
N PHE A 402 4.35 14.25 -4.27
CA PHE A 402 3.25 13.81 -5.14
C PHE A 402 3.08 12.29 -5.18
N GLY A 403 4.05 11.53 -4.67
CA GLY A 403 3.98 10.07 -4.59
C GLY A 403 4.62 9.54 -3.31
N SER A 404 4.19 8.36 -2.88
CA SER A 404 4.70 7.68 -1.68
C SER A 404 4.67 6.16 -1.87
N GLN A 405 5.74 5.50 -1.46
CA GLN A 405 5.84 4.04 -1.37
C GLN A 405 6.18 3.67 0.07
N LEU A 406 5.28 2.93 0.71
CA LEU A 406 5.49 2.41 2.06
C LEU A 406 6.22 1.07 1.96
N HIS A 407 7.20 0.85 2.84
CA HIS A 407 8.05 -0.34 2.81
C HIS A 407 8.42 -0.81 4.22
N THR A 408 8.31 -2.12 4.41
CA THR A 408 8.78 -2.90 5.56
C THR A 408 9.20 -4.29 5.08
N HIS A 409 9.83 -5.08 5.94
CA HIS A 409 9.96 -6.52 5.73
C HIS A 409 8.76 -7.25 6.35
N LEU A 410 8.86 -8.58 6.44
CA LEU A 410 7.77 -9.56 6.57
C LEU A 410 6.78 -9.33 7.73
N THR A 411 7.17 -8.64 8.80
CA THR A 411 6.35 -8.46 10.00
C THR A 411 5.54 -7.17 10.01
N GLY A 412 5.75 -6.26 9.04
CA GLY A 412 5.01 -4.99 8.98
C GLY A 412 3.55 -5.15 8.58
N ILE A 413 2.66 -4.56 9.37
CA ILE A 413 1.20 -4.68 9.23
C ILE A 413 0.48 -3.35 9.01
N LYS A 414 1.10 -2.22 9.36
CA LYS A 414 0.52 -0.88 9.18
C LYS A 414 1.62 0.14 9.07
N VAL A 415 1.47 1.11 8.15
CA VAL A 415 2.44 2.18 7.96
C VAL A 415 1.72 3.50 7.69
N TYR A 416 2.18 4.58 8.30
CA TYR A 416 1.68 5.93 7.99
C TYR A 416 2.77 6.99 8.18
N THR A 417 2.58 8.16 7.58
CA THR A 417 3.50 9.28 7.69
C THR A 417 2.78 10.57 8.06
N LYS A 418 3.07 11.10 9.25
CA LYS A 418 2.55 12.37 9.74
C LYS A 418 3.39 13.54 9.25
N HIS A 419 2.74 14.67 9.00
CA HIS A 419 3.38 15.94 8.63
C HIS A 419 3.14 16.97 9.72
N ILE A 420 4.20 17.49 10.33
CA ILE A 420 4.12 18.42 11.45
C ILE A 420 4.72 19.77 11.03
N ARG A 421 4.02 20.86 11.34
CA ARG A 421 4.52 22.23 11.16
C ARG A 421 4.50 22.95 12.51
N GLY A 422 5.67 23.27 13.04
CA GLY A 422 5.79 23.72 14.43
C GLY A 422 5.33 22.61 15.37
N SER A 423 4.22 22.83 16.09
CA SER A 423 3.63 21.85 17.02
C SER A 423 2.25 21.35 16.57
N GLU A 424 1.83 21.70 15.34
CA GLU A 424 0.55 21.32 14.75
C GLU A 424 0.74 20.16 13.77
N GLU A 425 -0.09 19.13 13.93
CA GLU A 425 -0.17 18.03 12.97
C GLU A 425 -1.08 18.43 11.80
N LEU A 426 -0.51 18.41 10.61
CA LEU A 426 -1.20 18.63 9.33
C LEU A 426 -1.73 17.30 8.78
N PRO A 427 -2.60 17.32 7.74
CA PRO A 427 -3.10 16.09 7.15
C PRO A 427 -1.96 15.18 6.69
N GLU A 428 -2.07 13.91 7.08
CA GLU A 428 -1.06 12.88 6.83
C GLU A 428 -0.70 12.76 5.35
N LEU A 429 0.54 12.35 5.10
CA LEU A 429 1.07 12.22 3.74
C LEU A 429 0.56 10.95 3.06
N ASN A 430 0.63 9.82 3.79
CA ASN A 430 0.14 8.52 3.35
C ASN A 430 -0.16 7.66 4.59
N ARG A 431 -1.17 6.79 4.48
CA ARG A 431 -1.58 5.84 5.51
C ARG A 431 -2.02 4.55 4.84
N ASP A 432 -1.66 3.45 5.45
CA ASP A 432 -2.14 2.13 5.11
C ASP A 432 -2.26 1.28 6.38
N ASN A 433 -3.49 1.16 6.90
CA ASN A 433 -3.78 0.39 8.11
C ASN A 433 -3.79 -1.13 7.85
N HIS A 434 -4.02 -1.52 6.59
CA HIS A 434 -4.05 -2.91 6.13
C HIS A 434 -2.83 -3.23 5.26
N TYR A 435 -1.73 -2.52 5.49
CA TYR A 435 -0.50 -2.68 4.73
C TYR A 435 -0.08 -4.15 4.68
N SER A 436 0.36 -4.59 3.50
CA SER A 436 0.96 -5.90 3.31
C SER A 436 2.29 -5.75 2.60
N THR A 437 3.29 -6.42 3.14
CA THR A 437 4.63 -6.56 2.56
C THR A 437 4.62 -7.19 1.17
N HIS A 438 3.51 -7.84 0.83
CA HIS A 438 3.30 -8.47 -0.46
C HIS A 438 2.68 -7.51 -1.49
N PHE A 439 2.20 -6.35 -1.08
CA PHE A 439 1.54 -5.38 -1.96
C PHE A 439 2.12 -3.98 -1.72
N GLN A 440 3.29 -3.72 -2.33
CA GLN A 440 4.06 -2.49 -2.13
C GLN A 440 4.09 -1.66 -3.43
N GLU A 441 2.98 -1.00 -3.74
CA GLU A 441 2.90 -0.11 -4.90
C GLU A 441 3.37 1.32 -4.57
N ILE A 442 3.88 2.02 -5.58
CA ILE A 442 4.10 3.47 -5.49
C ILE A 442 2.77 4.16 -5.75
N ARG A 443 2.21 4.81 -4.74
CA ARG A 443 0.91 5.49 -4.84
C ARG A 443 1.09 6.95 -5.20
N ARG A 444 0.39 7.41 -6.23
CA ARG A 444 0.22 8.85 -6.49
C ARG A 444 -0.73 9.42 -5.45
N LEU A 445 -0.25 10.38 -4.66
CA LEU A 445 -1.06 10.99 -3.61
C LEU A 445 -2.27 11.70 -4.21
N LYS A 446 -3.45 11.54 -3.58
CA LYS A 446 -4.68 12.22 -3.98
C LYS A 446 -4.54 13.75 -3.91
N ARG A 447 -3.69 14.22 -3.00
CA ARG A 447 -3.33 15.62 -2.81
C ARG A 447 -1.81 15.76 -2.85
N LYS A 448 -1.30 16.71 -3.66
CA LYS A 448 0.10 17.13 -3.61
C LYS A 448 0.36 17.82 -2.25
N VAL A 449 1.41 17.40 -1.54
CA VAL A 449 1.72 17.89 -0.18
C VAL A 449 2.93 18.81 -0.24
N ARG A 450 2.78 20.07 0.15
CA ARG A 450 3.89 21.03 0.22
C ARG A 450 4.52 21.03 1.60
N VAL A 451 5.82 20.77 1.64
CA VAL A 451 6.61 20.68 2.86
C VAL A 451 7.72 21.73 2.82
N TYR A 452 7.82 22.54 3.88
CA TYR A 452 8.76 23.66 3.95
C TYR A 452 9.95 23.35 4.87
N PRO A 453 11.07 24.09 4.72
CA PRO A 453 12.15 24.08 5.70
C PRO A 453 11.62 24.34 7.12
N GLY A 454 11.95 23.45 8.06
CA GLY A 454 11.48 23.52 9.45
C GLY A 454 10.20 22.73 9.74
N ASP A 455 9.58 22.11 8.75
CA ASP A 455 8.56 21.07 8.98
C ASP A 455 9.23 19.75 9.40
N SER A 456 8.49 18.87 10.06
CA SER A 456 8.93 17.51 10.42
C SER A 456 8.03 16.46 9.77
N LEU A 457 8.62 15.32 9.38
CA LEU A 457 7.89 14.17 8.84
C LEU A 457 8.17 12.94 9.70
N LEU A 458 7.12 12.27 10.17
CA LEU A 458 7.23 11.13 11.08
C LEU A 458 6.62 9.89 10.43
N THR A 459 7.44 8.91 10.09
CA THR A 459 6.99 7.63 9.54
C THR A 459 6.88 6.61 10.67
N THR A 460 5.69 6.08 10.90
CA THR A 460 5.46 5.04 11.91
C THR A 460 5.04 3.75 11.24
N CYS A 461 5.71 2.66 11.63
CA CYS A 461 5.41 1.30 11.21
C CYS A 461 5.00 0.47 12.42
N HIS A 462 3.96 -0.33 12.24
CA HIS A 462 3.49 -1.31 13.22
C HIS A 462 3.85 -2.71 12.74
N TYR A 463 4.31 -3.55 13.65
CA TYR A 463 4.79 -4.89 13.37
C TYR A 463 4.06 -5.95 14.19
N CYS A 464 3.82 -7.11 13.59
CA CYS A 464 3.35 -8.32 14.27
C CYS A 464 4.46 -9.39 14.24
N THR A 465 4.98 -9.73 15.41
CA THR A 465 6.00 -10.77 15.64
C THR A 465 5.44 -11.94 16.44
N SER A 466 4.11 -12.14 16.41
CA SER A 466 3.41 -13.21 17.15
C SER A 466 3.96 -14.61 16.85
N ASP A 467 4.44 -14.82 15.62
CA ASP A 467 5.03 -16.05 15.10
C ASP A 467 6.56 -16.15 15.30
N ARG A 468 7.22 -15.08 15.73
CA ARG A 468 8.68 -15.04 15.94
C ARG A 468 9.03 -15.44 17.37
N GLU A 469 9.99 -16.36 17.50
CA GLU A 469 10.52 -16.78 18.80
C GLU A 469 11.62 -15.84 19.32
N ASN A 470 12.38 -15.21 18.42
CA ASN A 470 13.52 -14.37 18.72
C ASN A 470 13.26 -12.91 18.36
N ILE A 471 14.06 -12.01 18.94
CA ILE A 471 14.04 -10.59 18.62
C ILE A 471 14.31 -10.35 17.13
N THR A 472 13.53 -9.45 16.53
CA THR A 472 13.70 -9.01 15.15
C THR A 472 14.43 -7.68 15.15
N LEU A 473 15.57 -7.61 14.46
CA LEU A 473 16.46 -6.43 14.46
C LEU A 473 16.19 -5.56 13.22
N GLY A 474 16.47 -4.27 13.29
CA GLY A 474 16.54 -3.42 12.11
C GLY A 474 17.76 -3.76 11.25
N GLY A 475 17.58 -3.91 9.94
CA GLY A 475 18.65 -4.37 9.07
C GLY A 475 18.25 -4.56 7.61
N PHE A 476 19.18 -5.08 6.82
CA PHE A 476 19.01 -5.28 5.37
C PHE A 476 18.47 -6.66 5.00
N ALA A 477 18.57 -7.66 5.88
CA ALA A 477 18.12 -9.00 5.57
C ALA A 477 16.58 -9.09 5.63
N ILE A 478 15.97 -9.95 4.81
CA ILE A 478 14.53 -10.20 4.85
C ILE A 478 14.02 -10.70 6.21
N SER A 479 14.91 -11.29 7.02
CA SER A 479 14.64 -11.73 8.39
C SER A 479 14.69 -10.59 9.41
N ASP A 480 15.42 -9.51 9.09
CA ASP A 480 15.46 -8.24 9.82
C ASP A 480 14.21 -7.42 9.45
N GLU A 481 14.13 -6.18 9.95
CA GLU A 481 13.05 -5.25 9.62
C GLU A 481 13.51 -3.88 9.12
N MET A 482 12.59 -3.25 8.40
CA MET A 482 12.71 -1.88 7.91
C MET A 482 11.43 -1.09 8.18
N CYS A 483 11.55 0.23 8.33
CA CYS A 483 10.43 1.18 8.32
C CYS A 483 10.78 2.33 7.39
N VAL A 484 10.22 2.32 6.18
CA VAL A 484 10.58 3.31 5.16
C VAL A 484 9.33 3.83 4.45
N ASN A 485 9.34 5.13 4.18
CA ASN A 485 8.48 5.75 3.19
C ASN A 485 9.36 6.45 2.15
N TYR A 486 9.36 5.95 0.92
CA TYR A 486 9.99 6.63 -0.22
C TYR A 486 9.03 7.67 -0.75
N VAL A 487 9.36 8.95 -0.57
CA VAL A 487 8.55 10.05 -1.07
C VAL A 487 9.09 10.57 -2.38
N HIS A 488 8.22 10.68 -3.38
CA HIS A 488 8.51 11.26 -4.69
C HIS A 488 8.14 12.74 -4.67
N TYR A 489 9.11 13.62 -4.97
CA TYR A 489 8.94 15.05 -4.79
C TYR A 489 9.61 15.88 -5.88
N TYR A 490 9.26 17.17 -5.96
CA TYR A 490 9.97 18.17 -6.75
C TYR A 490 9.97 19.53 -6.02
N PRO A 491 10.90 20.46 -6.32
CA PRO A 491 12.09 20.24 -7.15
C PRO A 491 13.09 19.32 -6.44
N LYS A 492 13.87 18.56 -7.21
CA LYS A 492 14.94 17.70 -6.68
C LYS A 492 15.90 18.53 -5.82
N MET A 493 16.18 18.03 -4.62
CA MET A 493 17.17 18.58 -3.70
C MET A 493 18.26 17.54 -3.43
N ASP A 494 19.27 17.93 -2.66
CA ASP A 494 20.40 17.05 -2.33
C ASP A 494 20.10 16.14 -1.11
N LEU A 495 19.10 16.46 -0.29
CA LEU A 495 18.68 15.59 0.81
C LEU A 495 17.98 14.34 0.27
N GLU A 496 18.62 13.19 0.47
CA GLU A 496 18.13 11.88 -0.01
C GLU A 496 17.70 10.98 1.14
N VAL A 497 18.40 11.01 2.27
CA VAL A 497 18.05 10.23 3.45
C VAL A 497 17.73 11.15 4.61
N CYS A 498 16.49 11.10 5.09
CA CYS A 498 16.06 11.77 6.31
C CYS A 498 15.43 10.76 7.26
N LYS A 499 16.30 10.09 8.02
CA LYS A 499 15.95 8.96 8.88
C LYS A 499 16.45 9.16 10.31
N SER A 500 15.93 8.38 11.24
CA SER A 500 16.39 8.40 12.63
C SER A 500 16.45 7.01 13.25
N SER A 501 17.18 6.91 14.36
CA SER A 501 17.12 5.79 15.31
C SER A 501 17.21 6.32 16.74
N ILE A 502 17.07 5.45 17.74
CA ILE A 502 17.39 5.80 19.13
C ILE A 502 18.85 6.25 19.27
N ASP A 503 19.12 7.23 20.13
CA ASP A 503 20.49 7.64 20.44
C ASP A 503 21.32 6.48 21.04
N THR A 504 22.52 6.29 20.50
CA THR A 504 23.41 5.18 20.89
C THR A 504 23.79 5.20 22.37
N LYS A 505 23.99 6.37 22.99
CA LYS A 505 24.37 6.47 24.40
C LYS A 505 23.20 6.11 25.31
N VAL A 506 21.99 6.51 24.92
CA VAL A 506 20.76 6.17 25.63
C VAL A 506 20.50 4.65 25.54
N LEU A 507 20.64 4.06 24.35
CA LEU A 507 20.50 2.62 24.18
C LEU A 507 21.54 1.82 25.00
N LYS A 508 22.81 2.24 25.01
CA LYS A 508 23.83 1.63 25.88
C LYS A 508 23.51 1.78 27.37
N SER A 509 22.80 2.83 27.76
CA SER A 509 22.36 3.03 29.14
C SER A 509 21.19 2.13 29.50
N TYR A 510 20.26 1.88 28.56
CA TYR A 510 19.23 0.87 28.70
C TYR A 510 19.83 -0.52 28.93
N PHE A 511 20.83 -0.95 28.13
CA PHE A 511 21.47 -2.25 28.37
C PHE A 511 22.17 -2.33 29.74
N ARG A 512 22.81 -1.25 30.22
CA ARG A 512 23.35 -1.23 31.58
C ARG A 512 22.26 -1.35 32.65
N TYR A 513 21.11 -0.71 32.42
CA TYR A 513 19.94 -0.81 33.30
C TYR A 513 19.40 -2.24 33.35
N MET A 514 19.20 -2.88 32.19
CA MET A 514 18.70 -4.26 32.09
C MET A 514 19.61 -5.23 32.86
N LYS A 515 20.93 -5.05 32.78
CA LYS A 515 21.89 -5.82 33.59
C LYS A 515 21.71 -5.60 35.09
N GLN A 516 21.62 -4.35 35.51
CA GLN A 516 21.67 -4.00 36.94
C GLN A 516 20.36 -4.31 37.66
N TYR A 517 19.22 -4.15 36.98
CA TYR A 517 17.90 -4.16 37.62
C TYR A 517 17.01 -5.32 37.17
N ASN A 518 17.26 -5.89 35.99
CA ASN A 518 16.47 -7.00 35.44
C ASN A 518 17.28 -8.32 35.35
N ASP A 519 18.51 -8.33 35.88
CA ASP A 519 19.44 -9.48 35.87
C ASP A 519 19.66 -10.09 34.46
N GLU A 520 19.52 -9.28 33.43
CA GLU A 520 19.76 -9.71 32.04
C GLU A 520 21.26 -9.74 31.75
N GLU A 521 21.72 -10.66 30.89
CA GLU A 521 23.15 -10.81 30.58
C GLU A 521 23.65 -9.75 29.58
N THR A 522 23.27 -8.50 29.76
CA THR A 522 23.61 -7.36 28.90
C THR A 522 24.88 -6.64 29.37
N SER A 523 25.49 -5.84 28.49
CA SER A 523 26.67 -5.02 28.80
C SER A 523 26.82 -3.87 27.82
N GLY A 524 27.31 -2.72 28.30
CA GLY A 524 27.68 -1.59 27.42
C GLY A 524 28.85 -1.86 26.47
N SER A 525 29.56 -2.98 26.66
CA SER A 525 30.66 -3.45 25.81
C SER A 525 30.27 -4.53 24.80
N LYS A 526 29.11 -5.19 24.96
CA LYS A 526 28.58 -6.16 24.00
C LYS A 526 28.06 -5.40 22.77
N GLU A 527 28.03 -6.05 21.61
CA GLU A 527 27.39 -5.47 20.43
C GLU A 527 25.87 -5.34 20.65
N VAL A 528 25.22 -4.46 19.90
CA VAL A 528 23.80 -4.14 20.12
C VAL A 528 22.90 -5.36 19.91
N ASP A 529 23.16 -6.16 18.89
CA ASP A 529 22.39 -7.37 18.61
C ASP A 529 22.62 -8.45 19.67
N GLU A 530 23.86 -8.62 20.14
CA GLU A 530 24.18 -9.54 21.25
C GLU A 530 23.45 -9.16 22.53
N ASN A 531 23.39 -7.86 22.84
CA ASN A 531 22.63 -7.37 23.98
C ASN A 531 21.14 -7.72 23.86
N TYR A 532 20.52 -7.42 22.72
CA TYR A 532 19.12 -7.74 22.48
C TYR A 532 18.82 -9.25 22.55
N LYS A 533 19.73 -10.08 22.05
CA LYS A 533 19.63 -11.55 22.14
C LYS A 533 19.83 -12.08 23.57
N SER A 534 20.47 -11.31 24.44
CA SER A 534 20.73 -11.69 25.85
C SER A 534 19.57 -11.34 26.80
N ILE A 535 18.53 -10.62 26.32
CA ILE A 535 17.38 -10.22 27.14
C ILE A 535 16.30 -11.31 27.06
N HIS A 536 15.75 -11.69 28.22
CA HIS A 536 14.55 -12.49 28.30
C HIS A 536 13.32 -11.62 28.02
N TRP A 537 12.68 -11.81 26.86
CA TRP A 537 11.57 -10.97 26.42
C TRP A 537 10.23 -11.37 27.07
N SER A 538 10.01 -10.87 28.29
CA SER A 538 8.68 -10.77 28.90
C SER A 538 7.90 -9.57 28.35
N GLN A 539 6.58 -9.55 28.53
CA GLN A 539 5.77 -8.38 28.13
C GLN A 539 6.25 -7.08 28.82
N ALA A 540 6.64 -7.15 30.10
CA ALA A 540 7.16 -6.01 30.83
C ALA A 540 8.46 -5.45 30.21
N ASN A 541 9.37 -6.32 29.78
CA ASN A 541 10.60 -5.91 29.10
C ASN A 541 10.32 -5.33 27.71
N ALA A 542 9.34 -5.88 26.98
CA ALA A 542 8.90 -5.36 25.69
C ALA A 542 8.26 -3.96 25.85
N ASP A 543 7.37 -3.77 26.81
CA ASP A 543 6.73 -2.49 27.12
C ASP A 543 7.76 -1.44 27.55
N PHE A 544 8.77 -1.84 28.34
CA PHE A 544 9.84 -0.95 28.75
C PHE A 544 10.69 -0.49 27.56
N LEU A 545 11.02 -1.39 26.63
CA LEU A 545 11.71 -1.04 25.40
C LEU A 545 10.86 -0.10 24.52
N HIS A 546 9.57 -0.37 24.38
CA HIS A 546 8.64 0.50 23.64
C HIS A 546 8.57 1.90 24.27
N HIS A 547 8.48 1.98 25.60
CA HIS A 547 8.51 3.25 26.33
C HIS A 547 9.84 3.99 26.14
N LEU A 548 10.98 3.27 26.15
CA LEU A 548 12.28 3.85 25.83
C LEU A 548 12.28 4.46 24.44
N TYR A 549 11.89 3.71 23.41
CA TYR A 549 11.83 4.23 22.04
C TYR A 549 10.90 5.41 21.90
N SER A 550 9.80 5.45 22.67
CA SER A 550 8.81 6.53 22.64
C SER A 550 9.36 7.85 23.21
N ASN A 551 10.31 7.81 24.14
CA ASN A 551 10.78 8.99 24.88
C ASN A 551 12.24 9.37 24.64
N ALA A 552 13.07 8.43 24.18
CA ALA A 552 14.50 8.65 24.03
C ALA A 552 14.82 9.69 22.94
N PRO A 553 15.87 10.50 23.14
CA PRO A 553 16.49 11.29 22.07
C PRO A 553 16.91 10.44 20.87
N LEU A 554 17.04 11.10 19.73
CA LEU A 554 17.29 10.50 18.43
C LEU A 554 18.75 10.63 18.00
N SER A 555 19.20 9.67 17.20
CA SER A 555 20.35 9.76 16.31
C SER A 555 19.82 9.95 14.89
N MET A 556 20.15 11.07 14.25
CA MET A 556 19.65 11.44 12.92
C MET A 556 20.63 11.03 11.81
N GLN A 557 20.07 10.51 10.71
CA GLN A 557 20.71 10.40 9.42
C GLN A 557 20.09 11.45 8.50
N CYS A 558 20.76 12.59 8.39
CA CYS A 558 20.45 13.66 7.46
C CYS A 558 21.53 13.65 6.38
N ASN A 559 21.35 12.85 5.33
CA ASN A 559 22.40 12.59 4.34
C ASN A 559 22.05 13.17 2.97
N GLN A 560 23.07 13.71 2.33
CA GLN A 560 23.08 14.16 0.94
C GLN A 560 23.04 12.95 -0.02
N SER A 561 22.73 13.19 -1.30
CA SER A 561 22.81 12.18 -2.35
C SER A 561 24.23 11.61 -2.54
N SER A 562 25.28 12.30 -2.08
CA SER A 562 26.64 11.76 -2.06
C SER A 562 26.85 10.64 -1.01
N GLY A 563 25.91 10.50 -0.07
CA GLY A 563 26.05 9.68 1.13
C GLY A 563 26.68 10.42 2.31
N ASP A 564 27.19 11.64 2.11
CA ASP A 564 27.74 12.47 3.18
C ASP A 564 26.62 13.07 4.04
N ARG A 565 26.88 13.27 5.33
CA ARG A 565 25.94 13.97 6.22
C ARG A 565 25.98 15.47 6.00
N PHE A 566 24.83 16.12 6.11
CA PHE A 566 24.78 17.58 6.22
C PHE A 566 25.54 18.05 7.47
N PRO A 567 26.20 19.22 7.45
CA PRO A 567 26.84 19.78 8.64
C PRO A 567 25.81 20.02 9.76
N GLY A 568 26.08 19.51 10.97
CA GLY A 568 25.19 19.68 12.12
C GLY A 568 25.45 18.67 13.25
N PHE A 569 24.80 18.88 14.39
CA PHE A 569 24.80 17.93 15.50
C PHE A 569 23.57 17.01 15.39
N TRP A 570 23.83 15.75 15.00
CA TRP A 570 22.80 14.76 14.68
C TRP A 570 22.68 13.64 15.72
N TYR A 571 23.14 13.88 16.95
CA TYR A 571 23.10 12.93 18.06
C TYR A 571 22.46 13.60 19.28
N GLY A 572 21.68 12.85 20.06
CA GLY A 572 20.93 13.40 21.18
C GLY A 572 19.85 14.42 20.75
N THR A 573 19.37 14.33 19.51
CA THR A 573 18.37 15.25 18.96
C THR A 573 17.02 15.01 19.66
N PRO A 574 16.33 16.06 20.15
CA PRO A 574 15.01 15.88 20.75
C PRO A 574 13.99 15.40 19.71
N LYS A 575 12.96 14.70 20.17
CA LYS A 575 11.84 14.31 19.31
C LYS A 575 10.97 15.51 18.96
N THR A 576 10.35 15.46 17.78
CA THR A 576 9.33 16.44 17.39
C THR A 576 8.15 16.38 18.35
N GLU A 577 7.83 17.51 18.97
CA GLU A 577 6.67 17.65 19.86
C GLU A 577 5.38 17.92 19.05
N ILE A 578 4.31 17.21 19.40
CA ILE A 578 2.98 17.38 18.79
C ILE A 578 2.02 17.83 19.89
N LEU A 579 1.77 19.15 19.96
CA LEU A 579 0.85 19.73 20.94
C LEU A 579 -0.59 19.73 20.45
N TYR A 580 -0.78 19.86 19.14
CA TYR A 580 -2.08 19.91 18.50
C TYR A 580 -2.18 18.78 17.48
N PRO A 581 -2.47 17.54 17.93
CA PRO A 581 -2.64 16.42 17.03
C PRO A 581 -3.90 16.61 16.17
N LEU A 582 -3.84 16.14 14.93
CA LEU A 582 -4.99 16.19 14.04
C LEU A 582 -6.02 15.20 14.57
N PRO A 583 -7.29 15.61 14.76
CA PRO A 583 -8.31 14.70 15.24
C PRO A 583 -8.51 13.57 14.21
N LEU A 584 -8.72 12.35 14.72
CA LEU A 584 -9.09 11.23 13.86
C LEU A 584 -10.35 11.59 13.04
N PRO A 585 -10.42 11.21 11.76
CA PRO A 585 -11.63 11.39 10.97
C PRO A 585 -12.83 10.79 11.71
N LYS A 586 -13.84 11.61 12.00
CA LYS A 586 -15.06 11.13 12.65
C LYS A 586 -15.84 10.28 11.64
N ARG A 587 -16.22 9.05 12.02
CA ARG A 587 -17.22 8.25 11.29
C ARG A 587 -18.49 9.09 11.16
N ARG A 588 -19.02 9.20 9.93
CA ARG A 588 -20.24 9.98 9.64
C ARG A 588 -21.49 9.14 9.87
N CYS A 589 -21.59 8.58 11.06
CA CYS A 589 -22.70 7.72 11.43
C CYS A 589 -23.82 8.54 12.07
N PRO A 590 -25.09 8.36 11.64
CA PRO A 590 -26.21 8.90 12.38
C PRO A 590 -26.10 8.41 13.82
N ASN A 591 -26.16 9.33 14.80
CA ASN A 591 -26.34 8.92 16.19
C ASN A 591 -27.68 8.21 16.27
N ILE A 592 -27.68 6.87 16.23
CA ILE A 592 -28.81 6.08 16.65
C ILE A 592 -28.90 6.28 18.16
N MET A 593 -29.58 7.35 18.58
CA MET A 593 -30.16 7.38 19.90
C MET A 593 -31.08 6.17 19.96
N CYS A 594 -30.67 5.13 20.68
CA CYS A 594 -31.59 4.10 21.12
C CYS A 594 -32.71 4.80 21.89
N SER A 595 -33.84 5.04 21.23
CA SER A 595 -35.07 5.36 21.92
C SER A 595 -35.44 4.09 22.67
N SER A 596 -35.16 4.05 23.98
CA SER A 596 -35.81 3.11 24.88
C SER A 596 -37.31 3.35 24.73
N LYS A 597 -37.99 2.47 23.99
CA LYS A 597 -39.44 2.38 24.04
C LYS A 597 -39.79 2.03 25.49
N ASN A 598 -40.48 2.95 26.15
CA ASN A 598 -41.32 2.63 27.30
C ASN A 598 -42.34 1.61 26.82
N ASP A 599 -42.19 0.36 27.26
CA ASP A 599 -43.32 -0.55 27.36
C ASP A 599 -43.68 -0.66 28.84
N ASN A 600 -44.94 -0.35 29.09
CA ASN A 600 -45.63 -0.40 30.36
C ASN A 600 -45.66 -1.84 30.88
N ASP A 601 -45.36 -2.03 32.17
CA ASP A 601 -45.92 -3.13 32.94
C ASP A 601 -46.63 -2.54 34.17
N GLU A 602 -47.96 -2.58 34.12
CA GLU A 602 -48.84 -2.47 35.29
C GLU A 602 -48.98 -3.85 35.95
N ASP A 603 -48.79 -3.83 37.27
CA ASP A 603 -49.41 -4.66 38.32
C ASP A 603 -49.11 -6.18 38.42
N ALA A 604 -48.44 -6.57 39.52
CA ALA A 604 -49.13 -7.19 40.66
C ALA A 604 -48.21 -7.40 41.89
N ASP A 605 -48.66 -6.89 43.03
CA ASP A 605 -48.53 -7.34 44.43
C ASP A 605 -47.70 -8.62 44.72
N ASP A 606 -46.81 -8.62 45.72
CA ASP A 606 -47.17 -8.69 47.16
C ASP A 606 -45.94 -9.08 48.03
N ASN A 607 -45.88 -8.48 49.22
CA ASN A 607 -45.26 -8.95 50.47
C ASN A 607 -43.73 -9.08 50.68
N ASP A 608 -43.21 -8.08 51.40
CA ASP A 608 -42.76 -8.14 52.81
C ASP A 608 -41.46 -8.89 53.26
N VAL A 609 -40.65 -8.12 54.01
CA VAL A 609 -39.78 -8.47 55.16
C VAL A 609 -38.43 -9.14 54.81
N GLU A 610 -37.25 -8.67 55.22
CA GLU A 610 -36.75 -7.75 56.26
C GLU A 610 -35.41 -7.12 55.80
#